data_AF-A0A816C9Q2-F1
#
_entry.id   AF-A0A816C9Q2-F1
#
_cell.length_a   1.000
_cell.length_b   1.000
_cell.length_c   1.000
_cell.angle_alpha   90.00
_cell.angle_beta   90.00
_cell.angle_gamma   90.00
#
_symmetry.space_group_name_H-M   'P 1'
#
loop_
_entity.id
_entity.type
_entity.pdbx_description
1 polymer ?
#
loop_
_entity_poly.entity_id
_entity_poly.type
_entity_poly.pdbx_seq_one_letter_code
_entity_poly.pdbx_strand_id
1 'polypeptide(L)'
;GKVTQVYRKKFVVHVERITREKANGNTVHIGIHPSKVQITKLKLDRDRKRILDRRSKSKLAAKGKHTEESIQQTSAPMETSS
;
A
#
# COMPACT_ATOMS: atom_id res chain seq x y z
N GLY A 1 5.61 -14.66 10.10
CA GLY A 1 4.86 -14.58 11.35
C GLY A 1 3.59 -13.78 11.16
N LYS A 2 2.59 -13.97 12.02
CA LYS A 2 1.38 -13.14 12.06
C LYS A 2 1.68 -11.82 12.78
N VAL A 3 1.04 -10.72 12.37
CA VAL A 3 1.10 -9.46 13.14
C VAL A 3 0.19 -9.60 14.36
N THR A 4 0.76 -9.51 15.56
CA THR A 4 0.02 -9.64 16.83
C THR A 4 -0.59 -8.31 17.25
N GLN A 5 0.19 -7.22 17.14
CA GLN A 5 -0.24 -5.90 17.58
C GLN A 5 0.37 -4.79 16.70
N VAL A 6 -0.40 -3.72 16.50
CA VAL A 6 0.04 -2.48 15.85
C VAL A 6 0.18 -1.40 16.92
N TYR A 7 1.41 -0.95 17.18
CA TYR A 7 1.66 0.05 18.21
C TYR A 7 1.91 1.43 17.59
N ARG A 8 0.80 2.16 17.36
CA ARG A 8 0.80 3.43 16.63
C ARG A 8 1.56 4.56 17.34
N LYS A 9 1.61 4.58 18.68
CA LYS A 9 2.36 5.59 19.45
C LYS A 9 3.86 5.62 19.09
N LYS A 10 4.41 4.45 18.72
CA LYS A 10 5.82 4.30 18.31
C LYS A 10 5.98 3.97 16.82
N PHE A 11 4.88 3.94 16.06
CA PHE A 11 4.85 3.52 14.65
C PHE A 11 5.55 2.19 14.36
N VAL A 12 5.40 1.21 15.26
CA VAL A 12 5.96 -0.15 15.10
C VAL A 12 4.88 -1.21 15.06
N VAL A 13 5.20 -2.33 14.41
CA VAL A 13 4.40 -3.55 14.40
C VAL A 13 5.13 -4.65 15.17
N HIS A 14 4.36 -5.46 15.89
CA HIS A 14 4.85 -6.63 16.62
C HIS A 14 4.47 -7.87 15.83
N VAL A 15 5.48 -8.70 15.53
CA VAL A 15 5.32 -9.93 14.74
C VAL A 15 5.52 -11.14 15.64
N GLU A 16 4.66 -12.13 15.49
CA GLU A 16 4.74 -13.41 16.18
C GLU A 16 6.09 -14.09 15.95
N ARG A 17 6.65 -14.65 17.03
CA ARG A 17 8.00 -15.27 17.11
C ARG A 17 9.18 -14.31 16.99
N ILE A 18 8.95 -13.01 16.81
CA ILE A 18 10.01 -12.00 16.87
C ILE A 18 10.03 -11.41 18.30
N THR A 19 10.71 -12.12 19.18
CA THR A 19 10.88 -11.75 20.59
C THR A 19 12.36 -11.74 20.96
N ARG A 20 12.68 -10.99 22.01
CA ARG A 20 13.97 -10.99 22.69
C ARG A 20 13.75 -11.35 24.15
N GLU A 21 14.66 -12.12 24.72
CA GLU A 21 14.67 -12.40 26.15
C GLU A 21 15.32 -11.24 26.93
N LYS A 22 14.71 -10.86 28.05
CA LYS A 22 15.31 -9.93 29.01
C LYS A 22 16.17 -10.70 30.02
N ALA A 23 17.05 -9.99 30.72
CA ALA A 23 17.85 -10.57 31.81
C ALA A 23 17.03 -11.21 32.95
N ASN A 24 15.75 -10.85 33.07
CA ASN A 24 14.83 -11.41 34.05
C ASN A 24 14.04 -12.64 33.53
N GLY A 25 14.44 -13.23 32.40
CA GLY A 25 13.82 -14.43 31.81
C GLY A 25 12.50 -14.19 31.06
N ASN A 26 11.93 -12.97 31.12
CA ASN A 26 10.72 -12.66 30.38
C ASN A 26 11.02 -12.32 28.91
N THR A 27 10.18 -12.79 28.00
CA THR A 27 10.28 -12.44 26.58
C THR A 27 9.48 -11.17 26.26
N VAL A 28 10.07 -10.31 25.43
CA VAL A 28 9.42 -9.08 24.94
C VAL A 28 9.51 -9.03 23.44
N HIS A 29 8.42 -8.60 22.81
CA HIS A 29 8.35 -8.44 21.37
C HIS A 29 9.23 -7.29 20.88
N ILE A 30 9.96 -7.53 19.79
CA ILE A 30 10.74 -6.49 19.11
C ILE A 30 9.82 -5.76 18.13
N GLY A 31 9.76 -4.43 18.24
CA GLY A 31 9.00 -3.59 17.31
C GLY A 31 9.76 -3.42 16.00
N ILE A 32 9.10 -3.69 14.87
CA ILE A 32 9.64 -3.49 13.52
C ILE A 32 8.89 -2.34 12.84
N HIS A 33 9.61 -1.52 12.08
CA HIS A 33 8.97 -0.48 11.27
C HIS A 33 8.17 -1.09 10.11
N PRO A 34 6.91 -0.69 9.87
CA PRO A 34 6.03 -1.34 8.88
C PRO A 34 6.54 -1.27 7.44
N SER A 35 7.39 -0.30 7.07
CA SER A 35 7.98 -0.24 5.72
C SER A 35 9.13 -1.24 5.50
N LYS A 36 9.64 -1.88 6.56
CA LYS A 36 10.70 -2.90 6.48
C LYS A 36 10.13 -4.33 6.50
N VAL A 37 8.82 -4.50 6.29
CA VAL A 37 8.15 -5.80 6.23
C VAL A 37 7.35 -5.92 4.94
N GLN A 38 7.15 -7.16 4.48
CA GLN A 38 6.30 -7.48 3.34
C GLN A 38 5.06 -8.26 3.79
N ILE A 39 3.90 -7.93 3.20
CA ILE A 39 2.64 -8.60 3.51
C ILE A 39 2.50 -9.85 2.63
N THR A 40 2.47 -11.03 3.24
CA THR A 40 2.34 -12.32 2.52
C THR A 40 0.88 -12.77 2.34
N LYS A 41 0.06 -12.64 3.39
CA LYS A 41 -1.37 -12.99 3.37
C LYS A 41 -2.20 -11.89 4.02
N LEU A 42 -3.20 -11.41 3.29
CA LEU A 42 -4.16 -10.42 3.79
C LEU A 42 -5.31 -11.11 4.53
N LYS A 43 -5.71 -10.56 5.69
CA LYS A 43 -7.00 -10.89 6.29
C LYS A 43 -8.07 -10.08 5.57
N LEU A 44 -8.98 -10.71 4.83
CA LEU A 44 -10.04 -9.98 4.12
C LEU A 44 -11.22 -9.71 5.06
N ASP A 45 -11.64 -8.45 5.09
CA ASP A 45 -12.86 -7.97 5.72
C ASP A 45 -13.68 -7.17 4.68
N ARG A 46 -14.94 -6.85 4.98
CA ARG A 46 -15.84 -6.15 4.04
C ARG A 46 -15.24 -4.83 3.55
N ASP A 47 -14.69 -4.04 4.47
CA ASP A 47 -14.16 -2.71 4.16
C ASP A 47 -12.84 -2.78 3.39
N ARG A 48 -12.01 -3.79 3.69
CA ARG A 48 -10.75 -4.03 3.02
C ARG A 48 -10.95 -4.45 1.57
N LYS A 49 -11.94 -5.31 1.28
CA LYS A 49 -12.32 -5.63 -0.10
C LYS A 49 -12.70 -4.35 -0.86
N ARG A 50 -13.58 -3.52 -0.27
CA ARG A 50 -13.98 -2.23 -0.85
C ARG A 50 -12.79 -1.29 -1.11
N ILE A 51 -11.82 -1.21 -0.20
CA ILE A 51 -10.63 -0.37 -0.38
C ILE A 51 -9.74 -0.91 -1.51
N LEU A 52 -9.56 -2.22 -1.59
CA LEU A 52 -8.78 -2.87 -2.64
C LEU A 52 -9.42 -2.64 -4.02
N ASP A 53 -10.73 -2.85 -4.14
CA ASP A 53 -11.48 -2.65 -5.39
C ASP A 53 -11.45 -1.18 -5.86
N ARG A 54 -11.52 -0.23 -4.92
CA ARG A 54 -11.39 1.19 -5.24
C ARG A 54 -9.99 1.53 -5.75
N ARG A 55 -8.93 1.04 -5.08
CA ARG A 55 -7.53 1.31 -5.45
C ARG A 55 -7.12 0.64 -6.76
N SER A 56 -7.69 -0.52 -7.08
CA SER A 56 -7.45 -1.19 -8.37
C SER A 56 -8.06 -0.38 -9.51
N LYS A 57 -9.33 0.04 -9.38
CA LYS A 57 -10.02 0.88 -10.38
C LYS A 57 -9.30 2.21 -10.64
N SER A 58 -8.84 2.90 -9.59
CA SER A 58 -8.11 4.16 -9.75
C SER A 58 -6.79 3.98 -10.52
N LYS A 59 -6.10 2.85 -10.35
CA LYS A 59 -4.87 2.55 -11.11
C LYS A 59 -5.15 2.29 -12.59
N LEU A 60 -6.26 1.61 -12.91
CA LEU A 60 -6.66 1.36 -14.30
C LEU A 60 -7.00 2.66 -15.04
N ALA A 61 -7.76 3.55 -14.41
CA ALA A 61 -8.11 4.84 -15.00
C ALA A 61 -6.91 5.77 -15.22
N ALA A 62 -5.87 5.68 -14.38
CA ALA A 62 -4.64 6.45 -14.57
C ALA A 62 -3.78 5.93 -15.75
N LYS A 63 -3.80 4.62 -16.01
CA LYS A 63 -3.04 4.01 -17.10
C LYS A 63 -3.62 4.31 -18.49
N GLY A 64 -4.91 4.66 -18.58
CA GLY A 64 -5.60 5.00 -19.83
C GLY A 64 -5.57 6.48 -20.24
N LYS A 65 -4.86 7.36 -19.51
CA LYS A 65 -4.81 8.80 -19.83
C LYS A 65 -3.75 9.17 -20.88
N HIS A 66 -2.79 8.29 -21.14
CA HIS A 66 -1.75 8.51 -22.14
C HIS A 66 -1.72 7.30 -23.07
N THR A 67 -2.53 7.35 -24.11
CA THR A 67 -2.42 6.47 -25.29
C THR A 67 -1.86 7.35 -26.42
N GLU A 68 -0.92 6.84 -27.22
CA GLU A 68 -0.23 7.61 -28.28
C GLU A 68 -1.19 8.39 -29.19
N GLU A 69 -2.37 7.83 -29.48
CA GLU A 69 -3.41 8.45 -30.31
C GLU A 69 -3.92 9.79 -29.77
N SER A 70 -3.96 10.01 -28.45
CA SER A 70 -4.47 11.28 -27.88
C SER A 70 -3.43 12.41 -27.88
N ILE A 71 -2.14 12.07 -27.99
CA ILE A 71 -1.04 13.05 -28.06
C ILE A 71 -0.96 13.67 -29.46
N GLN A 72 -1.32 12.91 -30.51
CA GLN A 72 -1.25 13.36 -31.90
C GLN A 72 -2.42 14.28 -32.31
N GLN A 73 -3.56 14.19 -31.61
CA GLN A 73 -4.74 15.00 -31.91
C GLN A 73 -4.68 16.43 -31.34
N THR A 74 -3.75 16.71 -30.42
CA THR A 74 -3.59 18.02 -29.77
C THR A 74 -2.52 18.92 -30.41
N SER A 75 -1.83 18.45 -31.46
CA SER A 75 -0.75 19.21 -32.14
C SER A 75 -1.15 19.83 -33.49
N ALA A 76 -2.40 19.70 -33.95
CA ALA A 76 -2.85 20.37 -35.17
C ALA A 76 -3.29 21.83 -34.87
N PRO A 77 -2.65 22.86 -35.47
CA PRO A 77 -3.02 24.25 -35.26
C PRO A 77 -4.38 24.58 -35.90
N MET A 78 -5.17 25.36 -35.18
CA MET A 78 -6.46 25.89 -35.60
C MET A 78 -6.24 26.96 -36.67
N GLU A 79 -6.42 26.60 -37.95
CA GLU A 79 -6.43 27.55 -39.08
C GLU A 79 -7.61 28.50 -38.95
N THR A 80 -7.31 29.79 -38.86
CA THR A 80 -8.28 30.90 -38.75
C THR A 80 -8.97 31.14 -40.09
N SER A 81 -10.31 31.19 -40.02
CA SER A 81 -11.24 31.61 -41.07
C SER A 81 -10.83 32.92 -41.76
N SER A 82 -10.84 32.91 -43.10
CA SER A 82 -11.03 34.09 -43.95
C SER A 82 -12.48 34.14 -44.45
#